data_AF-A0ABD6EMK1-F1
#
_entry.id   AF-A0ABD6EMK1-F1
#
_cell.length_a   1.000
_cell.length_b   1.000
_cell.length_c   1.000
_cell.angle_alpha   90.00
_cell.angle_beta   90.00
_cell.angle_gamma   90.00
#
_symmetry.space_group_name_H-M   'P 1'
#
loop_
_entity.id
_entity.type
_entity.pdbx_description
1 polymer ?
#
loop_
_entity_poly.entity_id
_entity_poly.type
_entity_poly.pdbx_seq_one_letter_code
_entity_poly.pdbx_strand_id
1 'polypeptide(L)'
;MFPKGPRTVTAAYTNLRKGVTILFEHKTAYRFRWSKKKKRFHLARRSPQDTSHSMPITPRVGFTWFDGNNVLLERDTFVVYDAFQNHVRFHAKVSDYFPNLPDDMIGIVYSQGDNMLIYTASHTIQVYDKKKYRVRQTYPIEMSKFVGCAPR
;
A
#
# COMPACT_ATOMS: atom_id res chain seq x y z
N MET A 1 -9.90 -1.68 14.85
CA MET A 1 -8.53 -1.13 14.73
C MET A 1 -8.51 0.33 14.26
N PHE A 2 -9.25 0.68 13.20
CA PHE A 2 -9.32 2.05 12.64
C PHE A 2 -10.71 2.69 12.86
N PRO A 3 -10.92 3.46 13.95
CA PRO A 3 -12.23 4.04 14.24
C PRO A 3 -12.61 5.10 13.20
N LYS A 4 -13.86 5.06 12.70
CA LYS A 4 -14.34 5.91 11.59
C LYS A 4 -13.57 5.69 10.27
N GLY A 5 -12.96 4.53 10.11
CA GLY A 5 -12.35 4.10 8.86
C GLY A 5 -13.37 3.64 7.83
N PRO A 6 -12.89 3.31 6.62
CA PRO A 6 -13.74 2.79 5.57
C PRO A 6 -14.27 1.40 5.92
N ARG A 7 -15.35 0.98 5.25
CA ARG A 7 -15.91 -0.37 5.40
C ARG A 7 -15.07 -1.41 4.67
N THR A 8 -14.45 -1.00 3.56
CA THR A 8 -13.56 -1.82 2.74
C THR A 8 -12.25 -1.10 2.50
N VAL A 9 -11.18 -1.84 2.22
CA VAL A 9 -9.87 -1.26 1.91
C VAL A 9 -9.43 -1.81 0.57
N THR A 10 -9.27 -0.94 -0.43
CA THR A 10 -8.78 -1.31 -1.77
C THR A 10 -7.28 -1.15 -1.89
N ALA A 11 -6.68 -0.21 -1.16
CA ALA A 11 -5.23 -0.05 -1.04
C ALA A 11 -4.88 0.54 0.32
N ALA A 12 -3.68 0.26 0.81
CA ALA A 12 -3.18 0.85 2.04
C ALA A 12 -1.66 1.01 2.00
N TYR A 13 -1.15 2.04 2.65
CA TYR A 13 0.28 2.15 2.94
C TYR A 13 0.52 2.92 4.23
N THR A 14 1.70 2.76 4.82
CA THR A 14 2.14 3.57 5.96
C THR A 14 3.36 4.38 5.56
N ASN A 15 3.21 5.70 5.55
CA ASN A 15 4.34 6.61 5.43
C ASN A 15 5.04 6.70 6.79
N LEU A 16 6.08 5.88 6.97
CA LEU A 16 6.82 5.79 8.23
C LEU A 16 7.50 7.10 8.63
N ARG A 17 8.00 7.87 7.66
CA ARG A 17 8.64 9.19 7.91
C ARG A 17 7.68 10.19 8.55
N LYS A 18 6.41 10.21 8.09
CA LYS A 18 5.38 11.12 8.59
C LYS A 18 4.49 10.49 9.69
N GLY A 19 4.68 9.21 10.00
CA GLY A 19 3.89 8.48 11.00
C GLY A 19 2.40 8.40 10.68
N VAL A 20 2.04 8.32 9.39
CA VAL A 20 0.64 8.27 8.92
C VAL A 20 0.40 6.99 8.15
N THR A 21 -0.65 6.28 8.51
CA THR A 21 -1.21 5.16 7.74
C THR A 21 -2.38 5.68 6.93
N ILE A 22 -2.41 5.37 5.63
CA ILE A 22 -3.48 5.77 4.74
C ILE A 22 -4.19 4.52 4.27
N LEU A 23 -5.52 4.50 4.41
CA LEU A 23 -6.41 3.48 3.86
C LEU A 23 -7.22 4.12 2.74
N PHE A 24 -7.32 3.43 1.61
CA PHE A 24 -8.15 3.85 0.49
C PHE A 24 -9.37 2.95 0.38
N GLU A 25 -10.52 3.56 0.17
CA GLU A 25 -11.72 2.91 -0.32
C GLU A 25 -12.00 3.50 -1.71
N HIS A 26 -11.58 2.79 -2.76
CA HIS A 26 -11.57 3.31 -4.12
C HIS A 26 -10.81 4.64 -4.21
N LYS A 27 -11.51 5.74 -4.54
CA LYS A 27 -10.97 7.09 -4.67
C LYS A 27 -11.14 7.94 -3.41
N THR A 28 -11.39 7.34 -2.25
CA THR A 28 -11.49 8.06 -0.97
C THR A 28 -10.35 7.66 -0.05
N ALA A 29 -9.57 8.64 0.41
CA ALA A 29 -8.41 8.44 1.29
C ALA A 29 -8.75 8.75 2.76
N TYR A 30 -8.43 7.80 3.64
CA TYR A 30 -8.59 7.91 5.09
C TYR A 30 -7.21 7.91 5.74
N ARG A 31 -6.82 9.05 6.31
CA ARG A 31 -5.51 9.20 6.97
C ARG A 31 -5.64 8.95 8.46
N PHE A 32 -4.78 8.08 8.99
CA PHE A 32 -4.73 7.70 10.39
C PHE A 32 -3.36 7.96 10.99
N ARG A 33 -3.37 8.38 12.26
CA ARG A 33 -2.16 8.48 13.08
C ARG A 33 -2.25 7.54 14.26
N TRP A 34 -1.14 6.88 14.58
CA TRP A 34 -1.04 6.07 15.79
C TRP A 34 -0.84 6.98 17.01
N SER A 35 -1.72 6.88 18.01
CA SER A 35 -1.50 7.50 19.31
C SER A 35 -0.79 6.50 20.23
N LYS A 36 0.49 6.75 20.55
CA LYS A 36 1.23 5.93 21.52
C LYS A 36 0.55 5.93 22.90
N LYS A 37 0.11 7.10 23.39
CA LYS A 37 -0.58 7.26 24.69
C LYS A 37 -1.89 6.47 24.76
N LYS A 38 -2.73 6.56 23.73
CA LYS A 38 -4.04 5.88 23.69
C LYS A 38 -3.98 4.47 23.10
N LYS A 39 -2.78 4.00 22.71
CA LYS A 39 -2.52 2.73 22.00
C LYS A 39 -3.55 2.44 20.89
N ARG A 40 -3.89 3.47 20.10
CA ARG A 40 -4.92 3.35 19.04
C ARG A 40 -4.70 4.32 17.88
N PHE A 41 -5.20 3.95 16.71
CA PHE A 41 -5.31 4.87 15.59
C PHE A 41 -6.41 5.91 15.82
N HIS A 42 -6.19 7.11 15.31
CA HIS A 42 -7.19 8.16 15.22
C HIS A 42 -7.18 8.78 13.83
N LEU A 43 -8.37 9.09 13.34
CA LEU A 43 -8.55 9.74 12.04
C LEU A 43 -7.95 11.14 12.07
N ALA A 44 -7.11 11.46 11.09
CA ALA A 44 -6.48 12.77 10.97
C ALA A 44 -7.50 13.81 10.49
N ARG A 45 -7.26 15.08 10.84
CA ARG A 45 -8.07 16.22 10.39
C ARG A 45 -8.21 16.21 8.86
N ARG A 46 -9.37 16.64 8.35
CA ARG A 46 -9.72 16.65 6.91
C ARG A 46 -9.66 15.24 6.28
N SER A 47 -10.08 14.23 7.02
CA SER A 47 -10.26 12.87 6.51
C SER A 47 -11.65 12.36 6.92
N PRO A 48 -12.33 11.54 6.11
CA PRO A 48 -11.93 11.13 4.75
C PRO A 48 -11.85 12.30 3.77
N GLN A 49 -11.14 12.08 2.68
CA GLN A 49 -11.01 13.04 1.59
C GLN A 49 -11.00 12.28 0.26
N ASP A 50 -11.84 12.71 -0.67
CA ASP A 50 -11.77 12.18 -2.03
C ASP A 50 -10.46 12.59 -2.69
N THR A 51 -9.83 11.64 -3.38
CA THR A 51 -8.61 11.88 -4.13
C THR A 51 -8.86 12.95 -5.17
N SER A 52 -7.85 13.77 -5.48
CA SER A 52 -7.98 14.85 -6.47
C SER A 52 -8.61 14.37 -7.79
N HIS A 53 -9.29 15.28 -8.49
CA HIS A 53 -9.78 15.03 -9.85
C HIS A 53 -8.67 14.58 -10.81
N SER A 54 -7.41 14.92 -10.51
CA SER A 54 -6.25 14.47 -11.26
C SER A 54 -5.82 13.02 -10.99
N MET A 55 -6.50 12.28 -10.11
CA MET A 55 -6.22 10.86 -9.84
C MET A 55 -6.72 9.98 -11.00
N PRO A 56 -5.82 9.44 -11.85
CA PRO A 56 -6.21 8.73 -13.06
C PRO A 56 -6.63 7.29 -12.78
N ILE A 57 -6.22 6.72 -11.64
CA ILE A 57 -6.43 5.32 -11.30
C ILE A 57 -7.36 5.13 -10.10
N THR A 58 -7.89 3.93 -9.93
CA THR A 58 -8.49 3.44 -8.68
C THR A 58 -7.49 2.52 -7.98
N PRO A 59 -6.82 3.00 -6.91
CA PRO A 59 -5.73 2.26 -6.27
C PRO A 59 -6.15 0.87 -5.77
N ARG A 60 -5.37 -0.15 -6.18
CA ARG A 60 -5.49 -1.55 -5.72
C ARG A 60 -4.30 -2.00 -4.87
N VAL A 61 -3.15 -1.36 -5.03
CA VAL A 61 -2.01 -1.57 -4.15
C VAL A 61 -1.43 -0.23 -3.75
N GLY A 62 -0.98 -0.13 -2.51
CA GLY A 62 -0.27 1.03 -2.00
C GLY A 62 1.00 0.62 -1.28
N PHE A 63 2.06 1.41 -1.45
CA PHE A 63 3.27 1.27 -0.63
C PHE A 63 4.10 2.55 -0.61
N THR A 64 5.08 2.59 0.29
CA THR A 64 6.14 3.60 0.26
C THR A 64 7.40 2.97 -0.32
N TRP A 65 7.91 3.55 -1.41
CA TRP A 65 9.15 3.13 -2.05
C TRP A 65 10.38 3.55 -1.24
N PHE A 66 11.57 3.05 -1.57
CA PHE A 66 12.78 3.25 -0.75
C PHE A 66 13.23 4.72 -0.67
N ASP A 67 12.93 5.52 -1.70
CA ASP A 67 13.16 6.96 -1.74
C ASP A 67 12.18 7.75 -0.84
N GLY A 68 11.11 7.10 -0.36
CA GLY A 68 10.06 7.66 0.48
C GLY A 68 8.84 8.17 -0.29
N ASN A 69 8.81 8.00 -1.62
CA ASN A 69 7.62 8.29 -2.42
C ASN A 69 6.53 7.26 -2.12
N ASN A 70 5.30 7.73 -1.96
CA ASN A 70 4.15 6.83 -1.80
C ASN A 70 3.58 6.52 -3.16
N VAL A 71 3.61 5.25 -3.51
CA VAL A 71 3.18 4.71 -4.79
C VAL A 71 1.81 4.06 -4.62
N LEU A 72 0.90 4.36 -5.55
CA LEU A 72 -0.37 3.67 -5.70
C LEU A 72 -0.41 3.03 -7.08
N LEU A 73 -0.76 1.75 -7.14
CA LEU A 73 -0.81 0.97 -8.37
C LEU A 73 -2.24 0.60 -8.74
N GLU A 74 -2.48 0.54 -10.04
CA GLU A 74 -3.59 -0.19 -10.65
C GLU A 74 -3.08 -0.90 -11.91
N ARG A 75 -3.02 -2.23 -11.87
CA ARG A 75 -2.53 -3.08 -12.97
C ARG A 75 -1.14 -2.62 -13.46
N ASP A 76 -1.06 -2.12 -14.68
CA ASP A 76 0.15 -1.73 -15.41
C ASP A 76 0.53 -0.25 -15.21
N THR A 77 -0.23 0.51 -14.43
CA THR A 77 0.04 1.94 -14.18
C THR A 77 0.19 2.26 -12.69
N PHE A 78 0.93 3.33 -12.42
CA PHE A 78 1.10 3.83 -11.07
C PHE A 78 1.09 5.34 -10.99
N VAL A 79 0.78 5.82 -9.78
CA VAL A 79 0.97 7.22 -9.42
C VAL A 79 1.84 7.37 -8.18
N VAL A 80 2.61 8.46 -8.13
CA VAL A 80 3.17 8.97 -6.88
C VAL A 80 2.19 9.96 -6.29
N TYR A 81 1.64 9.64 -5.12
CA TYR A 81 0.56 10.40 -4.51
C TYR A 81 0.96 11.00 -3.15
N ASP A 82 0.76 12.31 -2.99
CA ASP A 82 0.88 12.99 -1.70
C ASP A 82 -0.49 13.13 -1.03
N ALA A 83 -0.74 12.30 -0.03
CA ALA A 83 -2.00 12.32 0.73
C ALA A 83 -2.18 13.57 1.60
N PHE A 84 -1.15 14.38 1.88
CA PHE A 84 -1.26 15.63 2.64
C PHE A 84 -1.75 16.77 1.75
N GLN A 85 -1.18 16.85 0.55
CA GLN A 85 -1.59 17.82 -0.47
C GLN A 85 -2.81 17.36 -1.28
N ASN A 86 -3.20 16.08 -1.16
CA ASN A 86 -4.23 15.45 -1.99
C ASN A 86 -3.93 15.67 -3.48
N HIS A 87 -2.74 15.25 -3.91
CA HIS A 87 -2.27 15.53 -5.27
C HIS A 87 -1.39 14.40 -5.82
N VAL A 88 -1.62 14.08 -7.09
CA VAL A 88 -0.77 13.19 -7.88
C VAL A 88 0.42 13.98 -8.41
N ARG A 89 1.63 13.57 -8.05
CA ARG A 89 2.88 14.23 -8.48
C ARG A 89 3.46 13.62 -9.76
N PHE A 90 3.13 12.37 -10.02
CA PHE A 90 3.70 11.60 -11.13
C PHE A 90 2.75 10.47 -11.51
N HIS A 91 2.71 10.11 -12.79
CA HIS A 91 1.93 9.01 -13.35
C HIS A 91 2.71 8.36 -14.49
N ALA A 92 2.87 7.04 -14.46
CA ALA A 92 3.58 6.28 -15.50
C ALA A 92 3.18 4.80 -15.49
N LYS A 93 3.78 4.03 -16.41
CA LYS A 93 3.66 2.56 -16.43
C LYS A 93 4.56 1.92 -15.37
N VAL A 94 4.08 0.84 -14.78
CA VAL A 94 4.83 0.04 -13.78
C VAL A 94 6.10 -0.54 -14.40
N SER A 95 6.04 -1.05 -15.63
CA SER A 95 7.18 -1.65 -16.33
C SER A 95 8.40 -0.74 -16.44
N ASP A 96 8.18 0.57 -16.52
CA ASP A 96 9.23 1.54 -16.80
C ASP A 96 10.06 1.87 -15.54
N TYR A 97 9.50 1.63 -14.35
CA TYR A 97 10.10 2.01 -13.06
C TYR A 97 10.26 0.85 -12.06
N PHE A 98 9.43 -0.17 -12.18
CA PHE A 98 9.44 -1.35 -11.33
C PHE A 98 9.47 -2.63 -12.20
N PRO A 99 10.55 -2.85 -12.98
CA PRO A 99 10.63 -4.04 -13.82
C PRO A 99 10.51 -5.33 -13.01
N ASN A 100 9.82 -6.31 -13.58
CA ASN A 100 9.56 -7.62 -12.97
C ASN A 100 8.86 -7.57 -11.60
N LEU A 101 8.14 -6.48 -11.30
CA LEU A 101 7.25 -6.46 -10.15
C LEU A 101 6.13 -7.50 -10.37
N PRO A 102 5.73 -8.26 -9.35
CA PRO A 102 4.68 -9.27 -9.52
C PRO A 102 3.34 -8.64 -9.91
N ASP A 103 2.76 -9.09 -11.01
CA ASP A 103 1.49 -8.56 -11.54
C ASP A 103 0.29 -8.86 -10.62
N ASP A 104 0.37 -9.93 -9.83
CA ASP A 104 -0.64 -10.35 -8.86
C ASP A 104 -0.36 -9.85 -7.43
N MET A 105 0.51 -8.84 -7.28
CA MET A 105 0.76 -8.21 -5.99
C MET A 105 -0.52 -7.62 -5.38
N ILE A 106 -0.74 -7.92 -4.10
CA ILE A 106 -1.80 -7.31 -3.28
C ILE A 106 -1.22 -6.26 -2.32
N GLY A 107 0.02 -6.44 -1.87
CA GLY A 107 0.64 -5.49 -0.98
C GLY A 107 2.05 -5.87 -0.55
N ILE A 108 2.61 -5.04 0.32
CA ILE A 108 3.95 -5.21 0.86
C ILE A 108 3.86 -5.53 2.35
N VAL A 109 4.48 -6.63 2.75
CA VAL A 109 4.57 -7.06 4.15
C VAL A 109 5.73 -6.38 4.85
N TYR A 110 6.84 -6.21 4.13
CA TYR A 110 8.08 -5.70 4.67
C TYR A 110 8.95 -5.04 3.59
N SER A 111 9.67 -3.98 3.93
CA SER A 111 10.66 -3.36 3.04
C SER A 111 11.81 -2.82 3.86
N GLN A 112 13.02 -3.38 3.66
CA GLN A 112 14.24 -2.94 4.33
C GLN A 112 15.46 -3.21 3.44
N GLY A 113 16.43 -2.30 3.46
CA GLY A 113 17.62 -2.40 2.63
C GLY A 113 17.23 -2.55 1.15
N ASP A 114 17.80 -3.54 0.47
CA ASP A 114 17.52 -3.82 -0.94
C ASP A 114 16.33 -4.77 -1.15
N ASN A 115 15.78 -5.36 -0.08
CA ASN A 115 14.73 -6.37 -0.20
C ASN A 115 13.35 -5.82 0.15
N MET A 116 12.35 -6.41 -0.50
CA MET A 116 10.94 -6.13 -0.30
C MET A 116 10.16 -7.43 -0.30
N LEU A 117 9.37 -7.67 0.74
CA LEU A 117 8.49 -8.84 0.83
C LEU A 117 7.12 -8.45 0.30
N ILE A 118 6.76 -9.05 -0.83
CA ILE A 118 5.51 -8.82 -1.54
C ILE A 118 4.56 -9.95 -1.22
N TYR A 119 3.34 -9.63 -0.81
CA TYR A 119 2.24 -10.59 -0.71
C TYR A 119 1.41 -10.58 -1.99
N THR A 120 1.13 -11.76 -2.52
CA THR A 120 0.42 -11.92 -3.81
C THR A 120 -0.93 -12.61 -3.68
N ALA A 121 -1.77 -12.45 -4.70
CA ALA A 121 -3.08 -13.10 -4.80
C ALA A 121 -2.97 -14.63 -4.85
N SER A 122 -1.83 -15.14 -5.34
CA SER A 122 -1.51 -16.58 -5.34
C SER A 122 -1.08 -17.12 -3.96
N HIS A 123 -1.33 -16.38 -2.87
CA HIS A 123 -0.96 -16.73 -1.49
C HIS A 123 0.53 -17.01 -1.29
N THR A 124 1.38 -16.18 -1.88
CA THR A 124 2.84 -16.27 -1.71
C THR A 124 3.42 -15.00 -1.09
N ILE A 125 4.53 -15.14 -0.36
CA ILE A 125 5.47 -14.05 -0.09
C ILE A 125 6.62 -14.18 -1.08
N GLN A 126 6.86 -13.11 -1.84
CA GLN A 126 7.97 -13.02 -2.78
C GLN A 126 9.02 -12.04 -2.27
N VAL A 127 10.28 -12.44 -2.31
CA VAL A 127 11.43 -11.58 -1.99
C VAL A 127 11.87 -10.86 -3.26
N TYR A 128 11.48 -9.60 -3.38
CA TYR A 128 11.85 -8.74 -4.49
C TYR A 128 13.10 -7.92 -4.16
N ASP A 129 14.11 -7.99 -5.03
CA ASP A 129 15.35 -7.21 -4.95
C ASP A 129 15.17 -5.89 -5.71
N LYS A 130 15.17 -4.77 -4.98
CA LYS A 130 14.91 -3.42 -5.51
C LYS A 130 16.06 -2.85 -6.33
N LYS A 131 17.27 -3.41 -6.23
CA LYS A 131 18.43 -2.99 -7.03
C LYS A 131 18.51 -3.76 -8.33
N LYS A 132 18.26 -5.07 -8.26
CA LYS A 132 18.29 -5.97 -9.43
C LYS A 132 16.95 -6.04 -10.15
N TYR A 133 15.91 -5.43 -9.58
CA TYR A 133 14.54 -5.41 -10.10
C TYR A 133 14.04 -6.79 -10.48
N ARG A 134 14.08 -7.73 -9.53
CA ARG A 134 13.60 -9.11 -9.77
C ARG A 134 13.24 -9.82 -8.47
N VAL A 135 12.32 -10.78 -8.60
CA VAL A 135 12.05 -11.75 -7.54
C VAL A 135 13.24 -12.70 -7.41
N ARG A 136 13.74 -12.88 -6.18
CA ARG A 136 14.83 -13.81 -5.87
C ARG A 136 14.34 -15.14 -5.34
N GLN A 137 13.26 -15.10 -4.55
CA GLN A 137 12.71 -16.25 -3.84
C GLN A 137 11.21 -16.07 -3.69
N THR A 138 10.48 -17.18 -3.71
CA THR A 138 9.04 -17.23 -3.52
C THR A 138 8.73 -18.28 -2.45
N TYR A 139 7.92 -17.91 -1.48
CA TYR A 139 7.52 -18.76 -0.36
C TYR A 139 6.00 -18.89 -0.36
N PRO A 140 5.44 -20.11 -0.42
CA PRO A 140 4.00 -20.30 -0.26
C PRO A 140 3.59 -19.96 1.17
N ILE A 141 2.37 -19.42 1.33
CA ILE A 141 1.77 -19.12 2.62
C ILE A 141 0.53 -19.98 2.80
N GLU A 142 0.52 -20.77 3.86
CA GLU A 142 -0.71 -21.39 4.35
C GLU A 142 -1.54 -20.35 5.10
N MET A 143 -2.48 -19.72 4.41
CA MET A 143 -3.31 -18.65 4.98
C MET A 143 -4.03 -19.07 6.27
N SER A 144 -4.41 -20.34 6.40
CA SER A 144 -5.03 -20.91 7.60
C SER A 144 -4.17 -20.76 8.87
N LYS A 145 -2.84 -20.68 8.75
CA LYS A 145 -1.93 -20.47 9.88
C LYS A 145 -1.89 -19.02 10.38
N PHE A 146 -2.30 -18.07 9.54
CA PHE A 146 -2.20 -16.63 9.82
C PHE A 146 -3.55 -15.96 10.00
N VAL A 147 -4.61 -16.54 9.43
CA VAL A 147 -5.96 -15.99 9.50
C VAL A 147 -6.87 -17.00 10.19
N GLY A 148 -7.16 -16.75 11.46
CA GLY A 148 -8.22 -17.45 12.19
C GLY A 148 -9.57 -16.86 11.81
N CYS A 149 -10.09 -17.18 10.62
CA CYS A 149 -11.47 -16.85 10.29
C CYS A 149 -12.38 -17.78 11.11
N ALA A 150 -13.27 -17.22 11.94
CA ALA A 150 -14.40 -17.98 12.45
C ALA A 150 -15.27 -18.41 11.26
N PRO A 151 -15.70 -19.67 11.16
CA PRO A 151 -16.66 -20.08 10.14
C PRO A 151 -17.94 -19.24 10.31
N ARG A 152 -18.46 -18.75 9.19
CA ARG A 152 -19.76 -18.07 9.15
C ARG A 152 -20.90 -19.08 9.31
#